data_AF-A0A1J4WH74-F1
#
_entry.id   AF-A0A1J4WH74-F1
#
_cell.length_a   1.000
_cell.length_b   1.000
_cell.length_c   1.000
_cell.angle_alpha   90.00
_cell.angle_beta   90.00
_cell.angle_gamma   90.00
#
_symmetry.space_group_name_H-M   'P 1'
#
loop_
_entity.id
_entity.type
_entity.pdbx_description
1 polymer ?
#
loop_
_entity_poly.entity_id
_entity_poly.type
_entity_poly.pdbx_seq_one_letter_code
_entity_poly.pdbx_strand_id
1 'polypeptide(L)'
;MKKIIIASILIVISLTSLVFVYWWQRGDALLVQLLSNFQDDGRGSINQENIPPLTTQSELQAQENIKAFMNNSELTIQYISSSKNPSNFTIGKVASVDDAPHGVSGAWRIDTPAEWDRPVHAFQQSEYIDELCEVYEYEIDARNNQLVEVHVRYPEIIQELSLDEKKEKCNSLGSLYGSVRTETEIKNVAMTYLGRSIPRFDQLKPEFIYKSSKENPVNIAAAHEWIWQDTSYKLPEGLTGDVYNYPTIRIIVSSGGKLIYYFNSVGLFKN
;
A
#
# COMPACT_ATOMS: atom_id res chain seq x y z
N MET A 1 -42.91 -19.10 24.33
CA MET A 1 -42.13 -17.83 24.41
C MET A 1 -40.64 -18.04 24.67
N LYS A 2 -40.20 -18.80 25.70
CA LYS A 2 -38.76 -19.01 25.98
C LYS A 2 -37.93 -19.62 24.85
N LYS A 3 -38.49 -20.55 24.05
CA LYS A 3 -37.77 -21.20 22.93
C LYS A 3 -37.48 -20.28 21.74
N ILE A 4 -38.31 -19.26 21.52
CA ILE A 4 -38.14 -18.30 20.41
C ILE A 4 -37.00 -17.32 20.72
N ILE A 5 -36.89 -16.88 21.99
CA ILE A 5 -35.82 -15.96 22.43
C ILE A 5 -34.44 -16.63 22.33
N ILE A 6 -34.34 -17.92 22.68
CA ILE A 6 -33.08 -18.68 22.58
C ILE A 6 -32.65 -18.87 21.12
N ALA A 7 -33.60 -19.14 20.21
CA ALA A 7 -33.31 -19.27 18.78
C ALA A 7 -32.82 -17.95 18.15
N SER A 8 -33.43 -16.83 18.51
CA SER A 8 -33.01 -15.50 18.01
C SER A 8 -31.61 -15.10 18.49
N ILE A 9 -31.24 -15.42 19.74
CA ILE A 9 -29.91 -15.12 20.28
C ILE A 9 -28.83 -15.96 19.58
N LEU A 10 -29.11 -17.23 19.31
CA LEU A 10 -28.18 -18.12 18.59
C LEU A 10 -27.93 -17.66 17.14
N ILE A 11 -28.95 -17.13 16.46
CA ILE A 11 -28.82 -16.60 15.09
C ILE A 11 -27.97 -15.32 15.09
N VAL A 12 -28.16 -14.42 16.05
CA VAL A 12 -27.35 -13.19 16.16
C VAL A 12 -25.89 -13.51 16.45
N ILE A 13 -25.62 -14.43 17.39
CA ILE A 13 -24.25 -14.88 17.70
C ILE A 13 -23.60 -15.56 16.47
N SER A 14 -24.36 -16.36 15.72
CA SER A 14 -23.85 -16.99 14.49
C SER A 14 -23.52 -15.95 13.41
N LEU A 15 -24.35 -14.92 13.24
CA LEU A 15 -24.12 -13.85 12.27
C LEU A 15 -22.94 -12.96 12.66
N THR A 16 -22.79 -12.60 13.94
CA THR A 16 -21.63 -11.82 14.41
C THR A 16 -20.35 -12.63 14.31
N SER A 17 -20.41 -13.94 14.56
CA SER A 17 -19.25 -14.84 14.41
C SER A 17 -18.84 -14.98 12.95
N LEU A 18 -19.80 -15.09 12.01
CA LEU A 18 -19.51 -15.15 10.58
C LEU A 18 -18.96 -13.85 10.03
N VAL A 19 -19.48 -12.69 10.47
CA VAL A 19 -18.92 -11.38 10.12
C VAL A 19 -17.51 -11.23 10.71
N PHE A 20 -17.28 -11.67 11.94
CA PHE A 20 -15.97 -11.63 12.58
C PHE A 20 -14.96 -12.55 11.87
N VAL A 21 -15.35 -13.78 11.51
CA VAL A 21 -14.50 -14.71 10.75
C VAL A 21 -14.23 -14.18 9.33
N TYR A 22 -15.22 -13.57 8.67
CA TYR A 22 -15.04 -12.93 7.37
C TYR A 22 -14.07 -11.75 7.41
N TRP A 23 -14.14 -10.91 8.46
CA TRP A 23 -13.18 -9.82 8.68
C TRP A 23 -11.80 -10.32 9.12
N TRP A 24 -11.72 -11.38 9.93
CA TRP A 24 -10.47 -12.00 10.36
C TRP A 24 -9.73 -12.64 9.19
N GLN A 25 -10.42 -13.45 8.36
CA GLN A 25 -9.83 -14.10 7.19
C GLN A 25 -9.34 -13.10 6.14
N ARG A 26 -10.03 -11.96 5.94
CA ARG A 26 -9.52 -10.87 5.08
C ARG A 26 -8.36 -10.09 5.71
N GLY A 27 -8.34 -9.92 7.03
CA GLY A 27 -7.25 -9.26 7.75
C GLY A 27 -5.93 -10.02 7.63
N ASP A 28 -5.97 -11.35 7.76
CA ASP A 28 -4.79 -12.21 7.59
C ASP A 28 -4.35 -12.31 6.13
N ALA A 29 -5.29 -12.33 5.18
CA ALA A 29 -4.96 -12.30 3.75
C ALA A 29 -4.22 -11.02 3.34
N LEU A 30 -4.56 -9.85 3.90
CA LEU A 30 -3.88 -8.58 3.63
C LEU A 30 -2.47 -8.48 4.21
N LEU A 31 -2.16 -9.26 5.24
CA LEU A 31 -0.82 -9.30 5.87
C LEU A 31 0.08 -10.36 5.23
N VAL A 32 -0.49 -11.45 4.70
CA VAL A 32 0.26 -12.53 4.02
C VAL A 32 0.43 -12.26 2.51
N GLN A 33 -0.51 -11.58 1.85
CA GLN A 33 -0.37 -11.23 0.41
C GLN A 33 0.76 -10.25 0.14
N LEU A 34 1.23 -9.50 1.15
CA LEU A 34 2.33 -8.56 1.00
C LEU A 34 3.68 -9.25 0.72
N LEU A 35 3.81 -10.57 0.88
CA LEU A 35 5.05 -11.30 0.58
C LEU A 35 4.99 -12.13 -0.71
N SER A 36 3.80 -12.42 -1.27
CA SER A 36 3.66 -13.40 -2.36
C SER A 36 3.47 -12.83 -3.76
N ASN A 37 3.23 -11.52 -3.92
CA ASN A 37 2.98 -10.91 -5.24
C ASN A 37 4.13 -10.03 -5.76
N PHE A 38 5.33 -10.12 -5.19
CA PHE A 38 6.52 -9.45 -5.75
C PHE A 38 7.18 -10.23 -6.89
N GLN A 39 6.37 -10.91 -7.69
CA GLN A 39 6.80 -11.35 -9.01
C GLN A 39 6.41 -10.24 -9.98
N ASP A 40 7.44 -9.72 -10.64
CA ASP A 40 7.36 -8.81 -11.78
C ASP A 40 6.41 -9.40 -12.83
N ASP A 41 5.13 -9.03 -12.74
CA ASP A 41 4.16 -9.28 -13.78
C ASP A 41 4.56 -8.38 -14.94
N GLY A 42 5.50 -8.86 -15.75
CA GLY A 42 6.06 -8.16 -16.90
C GLY A 42 5.02 -7.31 -17.60
N ARG A 43 4.98 -6.02 -17.25
CA ARG A 43 4.11 -5.04 -17.88
C ARG A 43 4.73 -4.72 -19.22
N GLY A 44 4.44 -5.59 -20.19
CA GLY A 44 4.58 -5.27 -21.60
C GLY A 44 3.98 -3.89 -21.84
N SER A 45 4.78 -3.02 -22.46
CA SER A 45 4.46 -1.67 -22.92
C SER A 45 2.96 -1.49 -23.21
N ILE A 46 2.22 -0.96 -22.23
CA ILE A 46 0.80 -0.60 -22.40
C ILE A 46 0.78 0.84 -22.87
N ASN A 47 0.19 1.08 -24.05
CA ASN A 47 0.05 2.38 -24.73
C ASN A 47 0.07 3.59 -23.77
N GLN A 48 1.18 4.31 -23.83
CA GLN A 48 1.59 5.46 -23.01
C GLN A 48 0.80 6.75 -23.30
N GLU A 49 -0.21 6.70 -24.19
CA GLU A 49 -0.85 7.87 -24.81
C GLU A 49 -1.61 8.81 -23.83
N ASN A 50 -1.93 8.37 -22.60
CA ASN A 50 -2.75 9.14 -21.65
C ASN A 50 -2.07 9.44 -20.30
N ILE A 51 -0.78 9.14 -20.14
CA ILE A 51 -0.05 9.53 -18.91
C ILE A 51 0.55 10.92 -19.15
N PRO A 52 0.31 11.91 -18.28
CA PRO A 52 0.99 13.20 -18.37
C PRO A 52 2.51 12.99 -18.48
N PRO A 53 3.20 13.60 -19.45
CA PRO A 53 4.64 13.43 -19.56
C PRO A 53 5.31 14.01 -18.32
N LEU A 54 6.31 13.29 -17.80
CA LEU A 54 7.12 13.82 -16.72
C LEU A 54 7.95 14.99 -17.25
N THR A 55 7.56 16.21 -16.86
CA THR A 55 8.33 17.42 -17.16
C THR A 55 9.41 17.61 -16.10
N THR A 56 10.49 18.30 -16.45
CA THR A 56 11.56 18.64 -15.49
C THR A 56 11.02 19.35 -14.24
N GLN A 57 10.04 20.23 -14.38
CA GLN A 57 9.45 20.92 -13.23
C GLN A 57 8.63 19.96 -12.34
N SER A 58 7.86 19.07 -12.95
CA SER A 58 7.09 18.06 -12.19
C SER A 58 8.01 17.07 -11.50
N GLU A 59 9.09 16.66 -12.15
CA GLU A 59 10.12 15.80 -11.57
C GLU A 59 10.78 16.44 -10.34
N LEU A 60 11.22 17.69 -10.45
CA LEU A 60 11.79 18.41 -9.32
C LEU A 60 10.80 18.53 -8.15
N GLN A 61 9.53 18.85 -8.44
CA GLN A 61 8.51 18.94 -7.39
C GLN A 61 8.23 17.59 -6.72
N ALA A 62 8.19 16.50 -7.51
CA ALA A 62 8.01 15.15 -6.99
C ALA A 62 9.17 14.77 -6.06
N GLN A 63 10.41 15.04 -6.48
CA GLN A 63 11.60 14.79 -5.66
C GLN A 63 11.59 15.62 -4.37
N GLU A 64 11.21 16.90 -4.42
CA GLU A 64 11.05 17.75 -3.23
C GLU A 64 10.01 17.18 -2.25
N ASN A 65 8.86 16.72 -2.77
CA ASN A 65 7.79 16.14 -1.96
C ASN A 65 8.25 14.83 -1.28
N ILE A 66 9.00 13.98 -1.99
CA ILE A 66 9.60 12.77 -1.42
C ILE A 66 10.61 13.13 -0.31
N LYS A 67 11.52 14.08 -0.57
CA LYS A 67 12.51 14.56 0.41
C LYS A 67 11.84 15.14 1.66
N ALA A 68 10.76 15.89 1.50
CA ALA A 68 9.98 16.42 2.61
C ALA A 68 9.29 15.30 3.42
N PHE A 69 8.72 14.30 2.75
CA PHE A 69 8.09 13.14 3.40
C PHE A 69 9.11 12.34 4.22
N MET A 70 10.24 11.99 3.61
CA MET A 70 11.34 11.28 4.26
C MET A 70 12.06 12.15 5.30
N ASN A 71 11.89 13.48 5.23
CA ASN A 71 12.60 14.48 6.01
C ASN A 71 14.12 14.33 5.85
N ASN A 72 14.56 14.22 4.60
CA ASN A 72 15.96 14.14 4.21
C ASN A 72 16.16 14.85 2.86
N SER A 73 16.81 16.01 2.87
CA SER A 73 17.10 16.82 1.67
C SER A 73 18.16 16.21 0.77
N GLU A 74 19.01 15.34 1.32
CA GLU A 74 20.18 14.78 0.66
C GLU A 74 19.88 13.51 -0.13
N LEU A 75 18.63 13.03 -0.14
CA LEU A 75 18.26 11.83 -0.90
C LEU A 75 18.51 12.01 -2.39
N THR A 76 19.11 10.99 -3.00
CA THR A 76 19.28 10.88 -4.43
C THR A 76 18.13 10.06 -5.00
N ILE A 77 17.21 10.74 -5.68
CA ILE A 77 15.97 10.15 -6.18
C ILE A 77 16.03 10.09 -7.70
N GLN A 78 15.74 8.93 -8.27
CA GLN A 78 15.70 8.71 -9.71
C GLN A 78 14.30 8.32 -10.16
N TYR A 79 13.86 8.87 -11.30
CA TYR A 79 12.66 8.38 -11.99
C TYR A 79 12.92 7.00 -12.57
N ILE A 80 11.96 6.08 -12.42
CA ILE A 80 12.09 4.70 -12.90
C ILE A 80 11.04 4.34 -13.95
N SER A 81 9.78 4.74 -13.77
CA SER A 81 8.70 4.33 -14.67
C SER A 81 7.44 5.16 -14.47
N SER A 82 6.45 4.96 -15.35
CA SER A 82 5.10 5.51 -15.18
C SER A 82 4.06 4.42 -15.35
N SER A 83 2.93 4.57 -14.66
CA SER A 83 1.79 3.66 -14.72
C SER A 83 0.48 4.45 -14.85
N LYS A 84 -0.55 3.83 -15.45
CA LYS A 84 -1.89 4.44 -15.53
C LYS A 84 -2.60 4.51 -14.18
N ASN A 85 -2.23 3.63 -13.26
CA ASN A 85 -2.78 3.56 -11.91
C ASN A 85 -1.68 3.18 -10.90
N PRO A 86 -1.80 3.60 -9.63
CA PRO A 86 -0.92 3.14 -8.56
C PRO A 86 -1.01 1.63 -8.37
N SER A 87 0.02 1.03 -7.77
CA SER A 87 0.09 -0.42 -7.56
C SER A 87 -1.09 -0.96 -6.74
N ASN A 88 -1.53 -0.23 -5.71
CA ASN A 88 -2.63 -0.64 -4.82
C ASN A 88 -3.92 0.19 -4.99
N PHE A 89 -4.20 0.67 -6.21
CA PHE A 89 -5.42 1.41 -6.50
C PHE A 89 -5.95 1.12 -7.89
N THR A 90 -7.19 0.66 -7.99
CA THR A 90 -7.92 0.55 -9.26
C THR A 90 -9.41 0.67 -8.97
N ILE A 91 -10.14 1.47 -9.75
CA ILE A 91 -11.60 1.58 -9.66
C ILE A 91 -12.20 1.20 -11.02
N GLY A 92 -13.13 0.27 -11.04
CA GLY A 92 -13.80 -0.08 -12.28
C GLY A 92 -14.94 -1.08 -12.09
N LYS A 93 -15.37 -1.66 -13.22
CA LYS A 93 -16.41 -2.69 -13.24
C LYS A 93 -15.74 -4.06 -13.25
N VAL A 94 -16.19 -4.96 -12.36
CA VAL A 94 -15.74 -6.35 -12.41
C VAL A 94 -16.36 -7.01 -13.64
N ALA A 95 -15.52 -7.56 -14.51
CA ALA A 95 -15.93 -8.34 -15.66
C ALA A 95 -15.34 -9.75 -15.55
N SER A 96 -16.13 -10.77 -15.88
CA SER A 96 -15.65 -12.15 -16.03
C SER A 96 -14.76 -12.26 -17.25
N VAL A 97 -13.61 -12.93 -17.10
CA VAL A 97 -12.71 -13.26 -18.21
C VAL A 97 -13.24 -14.43 -19.04
N ASP A 98 -14.33 -15.06 -18.61
CA ASP A 98 -15.07 -16.05 -19.41
C ASP A 98 -15.60 -15.45 -20.73
N ASP A 99 -15.72 -14.11 -20.82
CA ASP A 99 -16.04 -13.37 -22.04
C ASP A 99 -14.81 -13.06 -22.94
N ALA A 100 -13.61 -13.53 -22.56
CA ALA A 100 -12.38 -13.38 -23.32
C ALA A 100 -12.07 -14.65 -24.16
N PRO A 101 -11.49 -14.51 -25.37
CA PRO A 101 -11.36 -15.59 -26.35
C PRO A 101 -10.44 -16.77 -25.97
N HIS A 102 -9.94 -16.83 -24.73
CA HIS A 102 -8.96 -17.84 -24.27
C HIS A 102 -9.39 -18.65 -23.02
N GLY A 103 -10.65 -18.58 -22.58
CA GLY A 103 -11.28 -19.67 -21.82
C GLY A 103 -10.65 -20.06 -20.47
N VAL A 104 -10.06 -19.12 -19.74
CA VAL A 104 -9.61 -19.37 -18.36
C VAL A 104 -10.80 -19.15 -17.42
N SER A 105 -11.48 -20.24 -17.06
CA SER A 105 -12.67 -20.21 -16.20
C SER A 105 -12.35 -19.64 -14.82
N GLY A 106 -13.08 -18.61 -14.39
CA GLY A 106 -12.98 -18.05 -13.02
C GLY A 106 -11.98 -16.92 -12.84
N ALA A 107 -11.33 -16.46 -13.92
CA ALA A 107 -10.58 -15.21 -13.90
C ALA A 107 -11.55 -14.01 -14.01
N TRP A 108 -11.24 -12.93 -13.30
CA TRP A 108 -11.94 -11.66 -13.38
C TRP A 108 -10.94 -10.55 -13.72
N ARG A 109 -11.44 -9.48 -14.34
CA ARG A 109 -10.68 -8.25 -14.57
C ARG A 109 -11.50 -7.06 -14.10
N ILE A 110 -10.83 -5.94 -13.84
CA ILE A 110 -11.49 -4.68 -13.54
C ILE A 110 -11.35 -3.76 -14.75
N ASP A 111 -12.47 -3.55 -15.44
CA ASP A 111 -12.56 -2.61 -16.54
C ASP A 111 -12.65 -1.19 -15.96
N THR A 112 -11.51 -0.50 -15.93
CA THR A 112 -11.35 0.84 -15.38
C THR A 112 -11.81 1.89 -16.38
N PRO A 113 -12.84 2.69 -16.08
CA PRO A 113 -13.23 3.82 -16.91
C PRO A 113 -12.11 4.87 -16.98
N ALA A 114 -11.96 5.55 -18.12
CA ALA A 114 -10.86 6.50 -18.32
C ALA A 114 -10.88 7.67 -17.31
N GLU A 115 -12.05 8.08 -16.82
CA GLU A 115 -12.19 9.08 -15.77
C GLU A 115 -11.65 8.63 -14.41
N TRP A 116 -11.39 7.32 -14.24
CA TRP A 116 -10.79 6.71 -13.07
C TRP A 116 -9.32 6.35 -13.24
N ASP A 117 -8.71 6.66 -14.40
CA ASP A 117 -7.26 6.56 -14.54
C ASP A 117 -6.58 7.53 -13.55
N ARG A 118 -5.62 7.01 -12.78
CA ARG A 118 -4.83 7.73 -11.78
C ARG A 118 -3.36 7.59 -12.10
N PRO A 119 -2.87 8.31 -13.13
CA PRO A 119 -1.51 8.12 -13.58
C PRO A 119 -0.52 8.45 -12.47
N VAL A 120 0.50 7.61 -12.32
CA VAL A 120 1.59 7.82 -11.37
C VAL A 120 2.94 7.78 -12.06
N HIS A 121 3.86 8.56 -11.52
CA HIS A 121 5.29 8.45 -11.78
C HIS A 121 5.94 7.74 -10.60
N ALA A 122 6.71 6.70 -10.89
CA ALA A 122 7.44 5.95 -9.91
C ALA A 122 8.89 6.46 -9.83
N PHE A 123 9.38 6.59 -8.60
CA PHE A 123 10.72 7.05 -8.28
C PHE A 123 11.36 6.12 -7.25
N GLN A 124 12.68 5.97 -7.30
CA GLN A 124 13.42 5.15 -6.35
C GLN A 124 14.54 5.97 -5.72
N GLN A 125 14.79 5.80 -4.41
CA GLN A 125 16.00 6.34 -3.80
C GLN A 125 17.20 5.43 -4.13
N SER A 126 18.39 6.03 -4.20
CA SER A 126 19.64 5.29 -4.42
C SER A 126 20.21 4.71 -3.13
N GLU A 127 19.94 5.39 -2.01
CA GLU A 127 20.44 5.02 -0.70
C GLU A 127 19.71 3.79 -0.17
N TYR A 128 20.45 2.86 0.42
CA TYR A 128 19.87 1.75 1.17
C TYR A 128 19.15 2.26 2.43
N ILE A 129 18.12 1.53 2.86
CA ILE A 129 17.41 1.81 4.11
C ILE A 129 18.33 1.44 5.27
N ASP A 130 19.07 2.39 5.82
CA ASP A 130 20.09 2.13 6.84
C ASP A 130 21.09 1.05 6.39
N GLU A 131 21.26 -0.02 7.16
CA GLU A 131 22.14 -1.15 6.84
C GLU A 131 21.37 -2.31 6.16
N LEU A 132 20.26 -2.02 5.47
CA LEU A 132 19.45 -3.02 4.76
C LEU A 132 19.87 -3.17 3.29
N CYS A 133 19.45 -4.24 2.62
CA CYS A 133 19.71 -4.43 1.18
C CYS A 133 18.61 -3.84 0.29
N GLU A 134 17.61 -3.26 0.93
CA GLU A 134 16.43 -2.70 0.32
C GLU A 134 16.50 -1.17 0.28
N VAL A 135 15.75 -0.60 -0.65
CA VAL A 135 15.58 0.83 -0.88
C VAL A 135 14.09 1.16 -0.83
N TYR A 136 13.77 2.45 -0.71
CA TYR A 136 12.41 2.93 -0.90
C TYR A 136 12.11 3.24 -2.35
N GLU A 137 10.90 2.86 -2.76
CA GLU A 137 10.28 3.33 -3.98
C GLU A 137 9.01 4.12 -3.64
N TYR A 138 8.72 5.11 -4.47
CA TYR A 138 7.66 6.09 -4.30
C TYR A 138 6.79 6.13 -5.55
N GLU A 139 5.48 6.14 -5.39
CA GLU A 139 4.53 6.46 -6.45
C GLU A 139 3.94 7.86 -6.20
N ILE A 140 4.05 8.73 -7.20
CA ILE A 140 3.62 10.12 -7.16
C ILE A 140 2.48 10.32 -8.17
N ASP A 141 1.35 10.86 -7.74
CA ASP A 141 0.22 11.18 -8.61
C ASP A 141 0.64 12.22 -9.66
N ALA A 142 0.65 11.82 -10.93
CA ALA A 142 1.12 12.66 -12.04
C ALA A 142 0.24 13.90 -12.26
N ARG A 143 -0.98 13.93 -11.70
CA ARG A 143 -1.92 15.05 -11.86
C ARG A 143 -1.60 16.22 -10.92
N ASN A 144 -0.99 15.95 -9.77
CA ASN A 144 -0.83 16.94 -8.70
C ASN A 144 0.45 16.81 -7.86
N ASN A 145 1.35 15.87 -8.20
CA ASN A 145 2.60 15.57 -7.50
C ASN A 145 2.44 15.13 -6.04
N GLN A 146 1.26 14.67 -5.62
CA GLN A 146 1.07 14.12 -4.28
C GLN A 146 1.70 12.72 -4.16
N LEU A 147 2.35 12.46 -3.03
CA LEU A 147 2.83 11.13 -2.69
C LEU A 147 1.65 10.19 -2.41
N VAL A 148 1.54 9.15 -3.22
CA VAL A 148 0.46 8.16 -3.15
C VAL A 148 0.92 6.94 -2.37
N GLU A 149 2.08 6.40 -2.71
CA GLU A 149 2.56 5.13 -2.16
C GLU A 149 4.06 5.20 -1.86
N VAL A 150 4.49 4.54 -0.77
CA VAL A 150 5.89 4.19 -0.51
C VAL A 150 5.96 2.73 -0.16
N HIS A 151 6.91 2.00 -0.74
CA HIS A 151 7.14 0.59 -0.40
C HIS A 151 8.62 0.26 -0.46
N VAL A 152 8.98 -0.80 0.27
CA VAL A 152 10.34 -1.34 0.30
C VAL A 152 10.53 -2.29 -0.88
N ARG A 153 11.60 -2.09 -1.66
CA ARG A 153 12.01 -3.01 -2.73
C ARG A 153 13.51 -3.26 -2.68
N TYR A 154 13.96 -4.36 -3.28
CA TYR A 154 15.36 -4.47 -3.66
C TYR A 154 15.63 -3.50 -4.82
N PRO A 155 16.77 -2.80 -4.87
CA PRO A 155 17.09 -1.98 -6.04
C PRO A 155 17.29 -2.87 -7.28
N GLU A 156 17.07 -2.32 -8.47
CA GLU A 156 17.13 -3.06 -9.76
C GLU A 156 18.39 -3.93 -9.92
N ILE A 157 19.56 -3.38 -9.60
CA ILE A 157 20.84 -4.11 -9.62
C ILE A 157 20.89 -5.34 -8.70
N ILE A 158 20.06 -5.39 -7.66
CA ILE A 158 19.89 -6.57 -6.81
C ILE A 158 18.82 -7.48 -7.39
N GLN A 159 17.71 -6.94 -7.91
CA GLN A 159 16.62 -7.74 -8.48
C GLN A 159 17.07 -8.64 -9.63
N GLU A 160 18.00 -8.16 -10.47
CA GLU A 160 18.56 -8.90 -11.62
C GLU A 160 19.52 -10.05 -11.23
N LEU A 161 19.99 -10.07 -9.98
CA LEU A 161 20.93 -11.10 -9.51
C LEU A 161 20.22 -12.44 -9.26
N SER A 162 20.97 -13.53 -9.43
CA SER A 162 20.54 -14.86 -8.99
C SER A 162 20.34 -14.90 -7.47
N LEU A 163 19.62 -15.93 -6.98
CA LEU A 163 19.35 -16.07 -5.56
C LEU A 163 20.63 -16.17 -4.70
N ASP A 164 21.67 -16.83 -5.21
CA ASP A 164 22.92 -17.02 -4.47
C ASP A 164 23.75 -15.72 -4.45
N GLU A 165 23.78 -14.97 -5.55
CA GLU A 165 24.41 -13.65 -5.60
C GLU A 165 23.68 -12.64 -4.70
N LYS A 166 22.33 -12.68 -4.65
CA LYS A 166 21.54 -11.87 -3.71
C LYS A 166 21.93 -12.18 -2.26
N LYS A 167 22.04 -13.45 -1.90
CA LYS A 167 22.47 -13.86 -0.56
C LYS A 167 23.88 -13.37 -0.27
N GLU A 168 24.83 -13.57 -1.19
CA GLU A 168 26.21 -13.11 -0.98
C GLU A 168 26.29 -11.59 -0.77
N LYS A 169 25.58 -10.82 -1.60
CA LYS A 169 25.60 -9.36 -1.57
C LYS A 169 24.84 -8.77 -0.39
N CYS A 170 23.77 -9.42 0.07
CA CYS A 170 22.92 -8.94 1.16
C CYS A 170 23.19 -9.63 2.51
N ASN A 171 24.01 -10.68 2.59
CA ASN A 171 24.16 -11.51 3.80
C ASN A 171 24.69 -10.75 5.02
N SER A 172 25.45 -9.68 4.82
CA SER A 172 25.99 -8.85 5.90
C SER A 172 25.05 -7.74 6.34
N LEU A 173 23.90 -7.59 5.71
CA LEU A 173 22.96 -6.50 5.93
C LEU A 173 21.90 -6.89 6.98
N GLY A 174 21.34 -5.87 7.63
CA GLY A 174 20.38 -6.00 8.71
C GLY A 174 19.01 -6.50 8.25
N SER A 175 18.02 -6.41 9.14
CA SER A 175 16.62 -6.72 8.84
C SER A 175 15.73 -5.55 9.21
N LEU A 176 14.67 -5.32 8.44
CA LEU A 176 13.59 -4.40 8.80
C LEU A 176 13.10 -4.61 10.24
N TYR A 177 13.13 -5.84 10.74
CA TYR A 177 12.62 -6.23 12.06
C TYR A 177 13.72 -6.32 13.14
N GLY A 178 14.98 -6.04 12.79
CA GLY A 178 16.12 -6.05 13.71
C GLY A 178 16.12 -4.86 14.67
N SER A 179 16.76 -5.02 15.83
CA SER A 179 16.80 -4.00 16.91
C SER A 179 15.40 -3.52 17.32
N VAL A 180 14.58 -4.45 17.83
CA VAL A 180 13.17 -4.21 18.15
C VAL A 180 13.01 -3.01 19.08
N ARG A 181 12.13 -2.09 18.67
CA ARG A 181 11.74 -0.90 19.40
C ARG A 181 10.48 -1.14 20.22
N THR A 182 10.22 -0.23 21.15
CA THR A 182 8.95 -0.21 21.88
C THR A 182 7.79 0.17 20.97
N GLU A 183 6.57 -0.26 21.30
CA GLU A 183 5.36 0.12 20.55
C GLU A 183 5.17 1.64 20.48
N THR A 184 5.55 2.37 21.54
CA THR A 184 5.49 3.83 21.56
C THR A 184 6.43 4.46 20.54
N GLU A 185 7.65 3.95 20.41
CA GLU A 185 8.61 4.43 19.41
C GLU A 185 8.13 4.12 17.98
N ILE A 186 7.61 2.91 17.75
CA ILE A 186 7.09 2.50 16.44
C ILE A 186 5.88 3.36 16.06
N LYS A 187 4.97 3.60 17.01
CA LYS A 187 3.84 4.52 16.82
C LYS A 187 4.33 5.93 16.52
N ASN A 188 5.33 6.44 17.23
CA ASN A 188 5.87 7.77 16.97
C ASN A 188 6.46 7.87 15.56
N VAL A 189 7.15 6.84 15.07
CA VAL A 189 7.62 6.77 13.67
C VAL A 189 6.44 6.88 12.70
N ALA A 190 5.40 6.05 12.88
CA ALA A 190 4.22 6.06 12.03
C ALA A 190 3.53 7.43 12.01
N MET A 191 3.25 7.99 13.19
CA MET A 191 2.60 9.29 13.34
C MET A 191 3.43 10.44 12.77
N THR A 192 4.76 10.33 12.77
CA THR A 192 5.66 11.33 12.18
C THR A 192 5.54 11.35 10.65
N TYR A 193 5.57 10.19 9.99
CA TYR A 193 5.36 10.10 8.54
C TYR A 193 3.95 10.58 8.13
N LEU A 194 2.93 10.18 8.88
CA LEU A 194 1.55 10.63 8.64
C LEU A 194 1.42 12.16 8.83
N GLY A 195 2.04 12.73 9.87
CA GLY A 195 1.99 14.16 10.14
C GLY A 195 2.68 15.03 9.09
N ARG A 196 3.64 14.49 8.34
CA ARG A 196 4.30 15.19 7.23
C ARG A 196 3.48 15.17 5.94
N SER A 197 2.70 14.11 5.72
CA SER A 197 2.03 13.86 4.44
C SER A 197 0.55 14.23 4.41
N ILE A 198 -0.11 14.30 5.57
CA ILE A 198 -1.57 14.44 5.65
C ILE A 198 -1.95 15.86 6.10
N PRO A 199 -2.61 16.65 5.24
CA PRO A 199 -3.18 17.91 5.66
C PRO A 199 -4.18 17.72 6.80
N ARG A 200 -4.07 18.54 7.85
CA ARG A 200 -4.92 18.45 9.06
C ARG A 200 -4.81 17.09 9.78
N PHE A 201 -3.65 16.45 9.73
CA PHE A 201 -3.40 15.16 10.39
C PHE A 201 -3.90 15.10 11.84
N ASP A 202 -3.71 16.15 12.64
CA ASP A 202 -4.14 16.15 14.04
C ASP A 202 -5.65 15.90 14.22
N GLN A 203 -6.48 16.24 13.23
CA GLN A 203 -7.91 15.97 13.24
C GLN A 203 -8.21 14.49 12.92
N LEU A 204 -7.46 13.89 12.00
CA LEU A 204 -7.64 12.50 11.55
C LEU A 204 -6.94 11.48 12.46
N LYS A 205 -5.90 11.91 13.17
CA LYS A 205 -5.05 11.06 14.02
C LYS A 205 -5.84 10.16 14.99
N PRO A 206 -6.92 10.64 15.66
CA PRO A 206 -7.72 9.80 16.56
C PRO A 206 -8.53 8.70 15.84
N GLU A 207 -8.74 8.82 14.54
CA GLU A 207 -9.56 7.91 13.73
C GLU A 207 -8.75 6.74 13.16
N PHE A 208 -7.41 6.77 13.26
CA PHE A 208 -6.57 5.66 12.81
C PHE A 208 -6.74 4.43 13.70
N ILE A 209 -7.06 3.30 13.07
CA ILE A 209 -7.18 2.00 13.72
C ILE A 209 -5.83 1.29 13.65
N TYR A 210 -5.33 0.85 14.80
CA TYR A 210 -4.10 0.08 14.90
C TYR A 210 -4.36 -1.42 14.71
N LYS A 211 -3.50 -2.09 13.95
CA LYS A 211 -3.44 -3.54 13.76
C LYS A 211 -1.99 -4.01 13.76
N SER A 212 -1.77 -5.26 14.14
CA SER A 212 -0.44 -5.88 14.13
C SER A 212 -0.48 -7.21 13.39
N SER A 213 0.62 -7.58 12.74
CA SER A 213 0.78 -8.88 12.09
C SER A 213 0.95 -10.06 13.07
N LYS A 214 1.09 -9.78 14.37
CA LYS A 214 1.25 -10.77 15.44
C LYS A 214 0.42 -10.38 16.66
N GLU A 215 -0.13 -11.38 17.33
CA GLU A 215 -0.64 -11.22 18.70
C GLU A 215 0.52 -10.88 19.63
N ASN A 216 0.32 -9.96 20.57
CA ASN A 216 1.34 -9.47 21.52
C ASN A 216 2.65 -9.04 20.83
N PRO A 217 2.63 -8.03 19.95
CA PRO A 217 3.75 -7.70 19.07
C PRO A 217 4.95 -7.03 19.74
N VAL A 218 4.92 -6.89 21.07
CA VAL A 218 6.01 -6.27 21.83
C VAL A 218 7.23 -7.18 21.85
N ASN A 219 8.40 -6.64 21.53
CA ASN A 219 9.69 -7.34 21.55
C ASN A 219 9.80 -8.53 20.58
N ILE A 220 8.93 -8.62 19.57
CA ILE A 220 9.01 -9.63 18.51
C ILE A 220 9.03 -8.99 17.12
N ALA A 221 9.46 -9.76 16.12
CA ALA A 221 9.37 -9.34 14.72
C ALA A 221 7.91 -9.27 14.28
N ALA A 222 7.39 -8.05 14.13
CA ALA A 222 6.01 -7.79 13.72
C ALA A 222 5.94 -6.54 12.83
N ALA A 223 4.94 -6.51 11.96
CA ALA A 223 4.54 -5.33 11.21
C ALA A 223 3.38 -4.65 11.95
N HIS A 224 3.50 -3.34 12.14
CA HIS A 224 2.57 -2.50 12.89
C HIS A 224 1.87 -1.56 11.92
N GLU A 225 0.57 -1.73 11.77
CA GLU A 225 -0.26 -1.02 10.81
C GLU A 225 -1.17 0.00 11.51
N TRP A 226 -1.26 1.20 10.93
CA TRP A 226 -2.32 2.15 11.21
C TRP A 226 -3.07 2.44 9.94
N ILE A 227 -4.40 2.31 10.00
CA ILE A 227 -5.28 2.53 8.85
C ILE A 227 -6.42 3.50 9.20
N TRP A 228 -6.67 4.43 8.30
CA TRP A 228 -7.83 5.32 8.31
C TRP A 228 -8.65 5.11 7.02
N GLN A 229 -9.97 5.15 7.14
CA GLN A 229 -10.89 4.83 6.05
C GLN A 229 -12.14 5.70 6.09
N ASP A 230 -12.46 6.39 4.99
CA ASP A 230 -13.73 7.11 4.83
C ASP A 230 -14.83 6.20 4.30
N THR A 231 -15.35 5.33 5.15
CA THR A 231 -16.44 4.39 4.78
C THR A 231 -17.77 5.07 4.42
N SER A 232 -17.89 6.39 4.65
CA SER A 232 -19.05 7.18 4.25
C SER A 232 -19.09 7.42 2.75
N TYR A 233 -17.93 7.45 2.09
CA TYR A 233 -17.82 7.60 0.64
C TYR A 233 -18.54 6.46 -0.09
N LYS A 234 -19.19 6.81 -1.20
CA LYS A 234 -19.84 5.86 -2.11
C LYS A 234 -19.31 6.08 -3.51
N LEU A 235 -18.79 5.00 -4.09
CA LEU A 235 -18.45 4.98 -5.51
C LEU A 235 -19.71 5.19 -6.36
N PRO A 236 -19.56 5.72 -7.58
CA PRO A 236 -20.62 5.73 -8.56
C PRO A 236 -21.21 4.34 -8.78
N GLU A 237 -22.50 4.29 -9.15
CA GLU A 237 -23.22 3.04 -9.33
C GLU A 237 -22.51 2.09 -10.30
N GLY A 238 -22.38 0.83 -9.89
CA GLY A 238 -21.75 -0.23 -10.68
C GLY A 238 -20.23 -0.26 -10.64
N LEU A 239 -19.56 0.69 -9.97
CA LEU A 239 -18.10 0.67 -9.78
C LEU A 239 -17.71 0.04 -8.44
N THR A 240 -16.57 -0.65 -8.45
CA THR A 240 -15.89 -1.16 -7.26
C THR A 240 -14.41 -0.79 -7.34
N GLY A 241 -13.78 -0.68 -6.18
CA GLY A 241 -12.34 -0.66 -6.08
C GLY A 241 -11.75 -2.05 -5.91
N ASP A 242 -10.58 -2.26 -6.49
CA ASP A 242 -9.65 -3.29 -6.07
C ASP A 242 -8.92 -2.83 -4.80
N VAL A 243 -8.75 -3.72 -3.83
CA VAL A 243 -8.33 -3.45 -2.44
C VAL A 243 -9.30 -2.57 -1.62
N TYR A 244 -9.64 -1.35 -2.06
CA TYR A 244 -10.46 -0.40 -1.29
C TYR A 244 -11.56 0.28 -2.11
N ASN A 245 -12.79 0.26 -1.57
CA ASN A 245 -13.98 0.91 -2.16
C ASN A 245 -14.15 2.39 -1.78
N TYR A 246 -13.21 2.95 -1.02
CA TYR A 246 -13.32 4.27 -0.42
C TYR A 246 -11.93 4.85 -0.09
N PRO A 247 -11.82 6.17 0.10
CA PRO A 247 -10.58 6.82 0.52
C PRO A 247 -9.96 6.14 1.73
N THR A 248 -8.71 5.74 1.60
CA THR A 248 -7.95 4.99 2.60
C THR A 248 -6.56 5.57 2.73
N ILE A 249 -6.11 5.71 3.99
CA ILE A 249 -4.73 6.02 4.35
C ILE A 249 -4.20 4.86 5.18
N ARG A 250 -3.04 4.32 4.82
CA ARG A 250 -2.42 3.18 5.48
C ARG A 250 -0.94 3.46 5.70
N ILE A 251 -0.42 3.10 6.86
CA ILE A 251 1.02 3.08 7.12
C ILE A 251 1.38 1.81 7.88
N ILE A 252 2.46 1.17 7.47
CA ILE A 252 3.01 -0.03 8.12
C ILE A 252 4.45 0.26 8.50
N VAL A 253 4.78 0.05 9.77
CA VAL A 253 6.13 0.22 10.32
C VAL A 253 6.58 -1.11 10.92
N SER A 254 7.82 -1.50 10.67
CA SER A 254 8.40 -2.70 11.26
C SER A 254 8.65 -2.53 12.75
N SER A 255 8.81 -3.66 13.46
CA SER A 255 9.27 -3.67 14.85
C SER A 255 10.66 -3.02 15.04
N GLY A 256 11.50 -2.96 14.00
CA GLY A 256 12.77 -2.22 13.99
C GLY A 256 12.61 -0.70 13.81
N GLY A 257 11.38 -0.21 13.64
CA GLY A 257 11.06 1.21 13.43
C GLY A 257 11.32 1.71 12.01
N LYS A 258 11.31 0.83 11.01
CA LYS A 258 11.49 1.18 9.59
C LYS A 258 10.13 1.25 8.90
N LEU A 259 9.95 2.22 8.01
CA LEU A 259 8.76 2.27 7.16
C LEU A 259 8.78 1.02 6.25
N ILE A 260 7.70 0.25 6.25
CA ILE A 260 7.50 -0.87 5.32
C ILE A 260 6.64 -0.40 4.15
N TYR A 261 5.59 0.34 4.47
CA TYR A 261 4.57 0.72 3.50
C TYR A 261 3.87 2.01 3.92
N TYR A 262 3.60 2.89 2.97
CA TYR A 262 2.69 4.03 3.12
C TYR A 262 1.76 4.07 1.91
N PHE A 263 0.49 4.39 2.13
CA PHE A 263 -0.48 4.59 1.06
C PHE A 263 -1.50 5.66 1.44
N ASN A 264 -1.81 6.55 0.50
CA ASN A 264 -2.80 7.60 0.68
C ASN A 264 -3.60 7.80 -0.60
N SER A 265 -4.78 7.18 -0.66
CA SER A 265 -5.68 7.27 -1.80
C SER A 265 -6.64 8.46 -1.76
N VAL A 266 -6.59 9.32 -0.73
CA VAL A 266 -7.60 10.40 -0.58
C VAL A 266 -7.63 11.34 -1.79
N GLY A 267 -6.48 11.67 -2.36
CA GLY A 267 -6.38 12.47 -3.58
C GLY A 267 -6.86 11.75 -4.83
N LEU A 268 -6.87 10.41 -4.82
CA LEU A 268 -7.25 9.57 -5.96
C LEU A 268 -8.77 9.47 -6.13
N PHE A 269 -9.56 9.72 -5.09
CA PHE A 269 -11.02 9.80 -5.21
C PHE A 269 -11.53 11.18 -5.69
N LYS A 270 -10.61 12.10 -5.99
CA LYS A 270 -10.91 13.42 -6.56
C LYS A 270 -10.56 13.43 -8.05
N ASN A 271 -11.40 14.09 -8.83
CA ASN A 271 -11.15 14.37 -10.24
C ASN A 271 -10.32 15.64 -10.39
#